data_AF-A0A4S3KEC9-F1
#
_entry.id   AF-A0A4S3KEC9-F1
#
_cell.length_a   1.000
_cell.length_b   1.000
_cell.length_c   1.000
_cell.angle_alpha   90.00
_cell.angle_beta   90.00
_cell.angle_gamma   90.00
#
_symmetry.space_group_name_H-M   'P 1'
#
loop_
_entity.id
_entity.type
_entity.pdbx_description
1 polymer ?
#
loop_
_entity_poly.entity_id
_entity_poly.type
_entity_poly.pdbx_seq_one_letter_code
_entity_poly.pdbx_strand_id
1 'polypeptide(L)'
;MAVKGMANMPDQLIGFDWPKARILCERHNSRLSPLDSEAKKLAEGLHQFVDGARHTTVHLSGLLLERWALKTVINHMAAGFAHANRWLPNQDLVRNAFGLEPLPHGCGLYLLRVDGYEPVSTEQAGITLAWMGTEDGTPRECMGAIVYLHGATFFLLLQTHFLDVLRTNGLGFSNSGLPLTYDRLSYHPKKAQIDDGQGHTMLALFDWGLIGKPQSC
;
A
#
# COMPACT_ATOMS: atom_id res chain seq x y z
N MET A 1 0.03 -16.13 -30.79
CA MET A 1 -0.79 -16.87 -29.80
C MET A 1 -1.44 -15.81 -28.92
N ALA A 2 -2.74 -15.56 -29.11
CA ALA A 2 -3.44 -14.44 -28.48
C ALA A 2 -3.83 -14.79 -27.03
N VAL A 3 -3.48 -13.91 -26.09
CA VAL A 3 -3.93 -14.00 -24.70
C VAL A 3 -5.41 -13.65 -24.69
N LYS A 4 -6.24 -14.60 -24.25
CA LYS A 4 -7.69 -14.43 -24.09
C LYS A 4 -7.94 -13.33 -23.05
N GLY A 5 -8.56 -12.22 -23.48
CA GLY A 5 -8.84 -11.07 -22.64
C GLY A 5 -9.65 -11.42 -21.39
N MET A 6 -9.40 -10.69 -20.30
CA MET A 6 -10.16 -10.78 -19.06
C MET A 6 -11.64 -10.48 -19.32
N ALA A 7 -12.53 -11.31 -18.75
CA ALA A 7 -13.93 -11.48 -19.12
C ALA A 7 -14.90 -10.29 -18.93
N ASN A 8 -14.44 -9.03 -18.86
CA ASN A 8 -15.34 -7.87 -18.68
C ASN A 8 -14.92 -6.59 -19.44
N MET A 9 -14.06 -6.68 -20.45
CA MET A 9 -13.79 -5.55 -21.35
C MET A 9 -14.17 -5.96 -22.77
N PRO A 10 -15.07 -5.23 -23.47
CA PRO A 10 -15.46 -5.62 -24.82
C PRO A 10 -14.25 -5.61 -25.75
N ASP A 11 -14.06 -6.70 -26.50
CA ASP A 11 -13.00 -6.89 -27.50
C ASP A 11 -13.24 -5.95 -28.70
N GLN A 12 -12.94 -4.67 -28.55
CA GLN A 12 -12.73 -3.77 -29.69
C GLN A 12 -11.24 -3.67 -29.98
N LEU A 13 -10.90 -3.62 -31.28
CA LEU A 13 -9.54 -3.44 -31.79
C LEU A 13 -8.88 -2.24 -31.11
N ILE A 14 -7.90 -2.53 -30.25
CA ILE A 14 -7.11 -1.54 -29.53
C ILE A 14 -6.15 -0.90 -30.54
N GLY A 15 -6.46 0.34 -30.96
CA GLY A 15 -5.56 1.15 -31.79
C GLY A 15 -4.27 1.50 -31.04
N PHE A 16 -3.25 1.94 -31.79
CA PHE A 16 -1.91 2.28 -31.29
C PHE A 16 -1.88 3.46 -30.30
N ASP A 17 -2.99 4.16 -30.14
CA ASP A 17 -3.23 5.11 -29.06
C ASP A 17 -3.76 4.36 -27.84
N TRP A 18 -2.86 4.08 -26.92
CA TRP A 18 -3.15 3.57 -25.58
C TRP A 18 -4.46 4.16 -25.03
N PRO A 19 -5.43 3.35 -24.57
CA PRO A 19 -6.54 3.89 -23.84
C PRO A 19 -5.98 4.41 -22.52
N LYS A 20 -5.73 5.72 -22.43
CA LYS A 20 -5.88 6.41 -21.15
C LYS A 20 -7.27 6.04 -20.70
N ALA A 21 -7.36 5.11 -19.77
CA ALA A 21 -8.62 4.72 -19.18
C ALA A 21 -9.18 5.97 -18.49
N ARG A 22 -9.94 6.78 -19.24
CA ARG A 22 -10.66 7.97 -18.77
C ARG A 22 -11.88 7.50 -17.97
N ILE A 23 -11.64 6.59 -17.02
CA ILE A 23 -12.63 6.07 -16.08
C ILE A 23 -13.10 7.21 -15.16
N LEU A 24 -12.27 8.24 -14.99
CA LEU A 24 -12.56 9.43 -14.19
C LEU A 24 -12.55 10.70 -15.05
N CYS A 25 -13.49 11.61 -14.79
CA CYS A 25 -13.49 12.92 -15.44
C CYS A 25 -12.26 13.74 -15.02
N GLU A 26 -11.91 14.75 -15.81
CA GLU A 26 -10.74 15.61 -15.56
C GLU A 26 -10.72 16.21 -14.15
N ARG A 27 -11.89 16.60 -13.63
CA ARG A 27 -12.07 17.07 -12.26
C ARG A 27 -11.73 16.02 -11.20
N HIS A 28 -12.09 14.75 -11.43
CA HIS A 28 -11.77 13.68 -10.49
C HIS A 28 -10.28 13.30 -10.58
N ASN A 29 -9.69 13.25 -11.77
CA ASN A 29 -8.24 13.02 -11.91
C ASN A 29 -7.41 14.14 -11.26
N SER A 30 -7.81 15.40 -11.43
CA SER A 30 -7.12 16.54 -10.81
C SER A 30 -7.29 16.60 -9.29
N ARG A 31 -8.41 16.13 -8.72
CA ARG A 31 -8.58 15.99 -7.26
C ARG A 31 -7.79 14.83 -6.67
N LEU A 32 -7.38 13.86 -7.48
CA LEU A 32 -6.56 12.72 -7.06
C LEU A 32 -5.07 12.98 -7.22
N SER A 33 -4.70 14.04 -7.95
CA SER A 33 -3.30 14.41 -8.19
C SER A 33 -2.47 14.55 -6.92
N PRO A 34 -2.98 15.02 -5.76
CA PRO A 34 -2.14 15.12 -4.56
C PRO A 34 -1.73 13.75 -4.00
N LEU A 35 -2.63 12.76 -4.04
CA LEU A 35 -2.36 11.41 -3.54
C LEU A 35 -1.31 10.71 -4.43
N ASP A 36 -1.54 10.75 -5.74
CA ASP A 36 -0.66 10.12 -6.71
C ASP A 36 0.70 10.84 -6.76
N SER A 37 0.74 12.17 -6.56
CA SER A 37 1.99 12.93 -6.44
C SER A 37 2.80 12.53 -5.21
N GLU A 38 2.15 12.23 -4.08
CA GLU A 38 2.87 11.82 -2.87
C GLU A 38 3.50 10.44 -3.02
N ALA A 39 2.78 9.50 -3.62
CA ALA A 39 3.33 8.20 -3.97
C ALA A 39 4.46 8.31 -5.01
N LYS A 40 4.32 9.22 -6.00
CA LYS A 40 5.36 9.49 -6.99
C LYS A 40 6.65 10.01 -6.34
N LYS A 41 6.58 10.93 -5.38
CA LYS A 41 7.78 11.41 -4.65
C LYS A 41 8.53 10.27 -3.99
N LEU A 42 7.82 9.37 -3.33
CA LEU A 42 8.42 8.19 -2.71
C LEU A 42 9.06 7.28 -3.77
N ALA A 43 8.36 6.98 -4.86
CA ALA A 43 8.87 6.18 -5.97
C ALA A 43 10.14 6.78 -6.61
N GLU A 44 10.16 8.10 -6.83
CA GLU A 44 11.32 8.81 -7.38
C GLU A 44 12.53 8.73 -6.44
N GLY A 45 12.33 8.89 -5.12
CA GLY A 45 13.42 8.74 -4.16
C GLY A 45 13.94 7.31 -4.06
N LEU A 46 13.05 6.31 -4.14
CA LEU A 46 13.45 4.91 -4.21
C LEU A 46 14.24 4.61 -5.48
N HIS A 47 13.82 5.16 -6.62
CA HIS A 47 14.58 5.05 -7.87
C HIS A 47 15.97 5.66 -7.76
N GLN A 48 16.08 6.90 -7.25
CA GLN A 48 17.39 7.53 -7.05
C GLN A 48 18.31 6.68 -6.17
N PHE A 49 17.78 6.15 -5.07
CA PHE A 49 18.51 5.25 -4.19
C PHE A 49 18.99 3.98 -4.91
N VAL A 50 18.09 3.32 -5.64
CA VAL A 50 18.39 2.11 -6.42
C VAL A 50 19.43 2.39 -7.52
N ASP A 51 19.37 3.56 -8.15
CA ASP A 51 20.32 3.99 -9.18
C ASP A 51 21.70 4.38 -8.61
N GLY A 52 21.93 4.16 -7.30
CA GLY A 52 23.21 4.34 -6.64
C GLY A 52 23.44 5.73 -6.04
N ALA A 53 22.38 6.53 -5.82
CA ALA A 53 22.51 7.79 -5.10
C ALA A 53 22.95 7.53 -3.66
N ARG A 54 24.13 8.05 -3.30
CA ARG A 54 24.75 7.82 -1.99
C ARG A 54 23.86 8.21 -0.81
N HIS A 55 23.17 9.34 -0.93
CA HIS A 55 22.22 9.79 0.08
C HIS A 55 20.99 10.35 -0.62
N THR A 56 19.84 9.77 -0.32
CA THR A 56 18.54 10.27 -0.81
C THR A 56 17.67 10.62 0.39
N THR A 57 17.06 11.81 0.38
CA THR A 57 16.09 12.20 1.42
C THR A 57 14.79 12.61 0.77
N VAL A 58 13.68 12.03 1.23
CA VAL A 58 12.34 12.34 0.73
C VAL A 58 11.47 12.81 1.89
N HIS A 59 10.79 13.93 1.69
CA HIS A 59 9.78 14.44 2.61
C HIS A 59 8.40 14.06 2.10
N LEU A 60 7.62 13.39 2.95
CA LEU A 60 6.32 12.82 2.61
C LEU A 60 5.25 13.29 3.58
N SER A 61 4.05 13.57 3.07
CA SER A 61 2.83 13.56 3.89
C SER A 61 2.38 12.13 4.09
N GLY A 62 2.53 11.63 5.32
CA GLY A 62 2.10 10.29 5.70
C GLY A 62 0.59 10.09 5.46
N LEU A 63 -0.22 11.11 5.75
CA LEU A 63 -1.68 11.07 5.53
C LEU A 63 -2.06 10.93 4.05
N LEU A 64 -1.38 11.64 3.15
CA LEU A 64 -1.64 11.52 1.71
C LEU A 64 -1.17 10.16 1.17
N LEU A 65 -0.01 9.67 1.63
CA LEU A 65 0.49 8.36 1.24
C LEU A 65 -0.42 7.22 1.74
N GLU A 66 -0.89 7.29 2.99
CA GLU A 66 -1.84 6.33 3.55
C GLU A 66 -3.14 6.29 2.76
N ARG A 67 -3.70 7.46 2.43
CA ARG A 67 -4.92 7.54 1.62
C ARG A 67 -4.71 7.05 0.19
N TRP A 68 -3.53 7.30 -0.39
CA TRP A 68 -3.15 6.73 -1.68
C TRP A 68 -3.15 5.20 -1.62
N ALA A 69 -2.52 4.60 -0.60
CA ALA A 69 -2.47 3.16 -0.43
C ALA A 69 -3.88 2.58 -0.22
N LEU A 70 -4.70 3.21 0.63
CA LEU A 70 -6.08 2.81 0.89
C LEU A 70 -6.93 2.79 -0.39
N LYS A 71 -6.89 3.87 -1.16
CA LYS A 71 -7.61 3.96 -2.43
C LYS A 71 -7.11 2.90 -3.43
N THR A 72 -5.80 2.69 -3.49
CA THR A 72 -5.16 1.72 -4.38
C THR A 72 -5.65 0.29 -4.07
N VAL A 73 -5.65 -0.08 -2.79
CA VAL A 73 -6.14 -1.37 -2.31
C VAL A 73 -7.64 -1.55 -2.54
N ILE A 74 -8.47 -0.54 -2.23
CA ILE A 74 -9.92 -0.58 -2.50
C ILE A 74 -10.21 -0.77 -3.99
N ASN A 75 -9.53 -0.02 -4.86
CA ASN A 75 -9.71 -0.14 -6.31
C ASN A 75 -9.29 -1.52 -6.82
N HIS A 76 -8.17 -2.04 -6.31
CA HIS A 76 -7.68 -3.37 -6.66
C HIS A 76 -8.70 -4.46 -6.30
N MET A 77 -9.29 -4.37 -5.09
CA MET A 77 -10.33 -5.29 -4.65
C MET A 77 -11.64 -5.16 -5.45
N ALA A 78 -12.11 -3.93 -5.67
CA ALA A 78 -13.36 -3.66 -6.39
C ALA A 78 -13.28 -4.08 -7.87
N ALA A 79 -12.09 -4.03 -8.47
CA ALA A 79 -11.84 -4.51 -9.83
C ALA A 79 -11.92 -6.05 -9.95
N GLY A 80 -11.94 -6.79 -8.84
CA GLY A 80 -12.01 -8.25 -8.82
C GLY A 80 -10.68 -8.95 -9.04
N PHE A 81 -9.55 -8.24 -8.88
CA PHE A 81 -8.22 -8.87 -8.91
C PHE A 81 -7.92 -9.71 -7.66
N ALA A 82 -8.73 -9.52 -6.62
CA ALA A 82 -8.57 -10.08 -5.29
C ALA A 82 -9.11 -11.51 -5.11
N HIS A 83 -10.27 -11.77 -5.70
CA HIS A 83 -11.12 -12.90 -5.36
C HIS A 83 -12.18 -13.10 -6.45
N ALA A 84 -12.70 -14.32 -6.60
CA ALA A 84 -13.73 -14.64 -7.59
C ALA A 84 -15.00 -13.79 -7.42
N ASN A 85 -15.30 -13.39 -6.18
CA ASN A 85 -16.35 -12.44 -5.86
C ASN A 85 -15.75 -11.05 -5.68
N ARG A 86 -16.35 -10.05 -6.34
CA ARG A 86 -15.96 -8.64 -6.14
C ARG A 86 -16.20 -8.24 -4.70
N TRP A 87 -15.12 -7.88 -4.00
CA TRP A 87 -15.23 -7.27 -2.69
C TRP A 87 -15.57 -5.78 -2.87
N LEU A 88 -16.57 -5.32 -2.13
CA LEU A 88 -16.99 -3.92 -2.14
C LEU A 88 -16.67 -3.28 -0.78
N PRO A 89 -16.03 -2.10 -0.76
CA PRO A 89 -15.78 -1.39 0.49
C PRO A 89 -17.10 -0.95 1.13
N ASN A 90 -17.15 -0.94 2.45
CA ASN A 90 -18.23 -0.27 3.17
C ASN A 90 -18.13 1.26 3.01
N GLN A 91 -19.17 1.99 3.40
CA GLN A 91 -19.20 3.45 3.25
C GLN A 91 -18.10 4.16 4.03
N ASP A 92 -17.75 3.66 5.22
CA ASP A 92 -16.73 4.27 6.07
C ASP A 92 -15.35 4.24 5.40
N LEU A 93 -14.93 3.09 4.86
CA LEU A 93 -13.67 2.96 4.13
C LEU A 93 -13.62 3.88 2.90
N VAL A 94 -14.74 4.07 2.21
CA VAL A 94 -14.83 5.03 1.09
C VAL A 94 -14.62 6.46 1.60
N ARG A 95 -15.31 6.86 2.69
CA ARG A 95 -15.15 8.18 3.32
C ARG A 95 -13.70 8.42 3.75
N ASN A 96 -13.05 7.40 4.32
CA ASN A 96 -11.64 7.45 4.70
C ASN A 96 -10.71 7.64 3.49
N ALA A 97 -10.91 6.89 2.40
CA ALA A 97 -10.11 7.04 1.18
C ALA A 97 -10.22 8.46 0.59
N PHE A 98 -11.41 9.04 0.61
CA PHE A 98 -11.65 10.42 0.17
C PHE A 98 -11.26 11.48 1.22
N GLY A 99 -10.76 11.08 2.40
CA GLY A 99 -10.29 11.97 3.45
C GLY A 99 -11.39 12.81 4.07
N LEU A 100 -12.62 12.32 4.03
CA LEU A 100 -13.76 12.93 4.71
C LEU A 100 -13.68 12.66 6.22
N GLU A 101 -13.10 11.51 6.59
CA GLU A 101 -12.88 11.07 7.97
C GLU A 101 -11.50 10.40 8.10
N PRO A 102 -10.82 10.52 9.24
CA PRO A 102 -9.58 9.78 9.50
C PRO A 102 -9.89 8.28 9.70
N LEU A 103 -8.91 7.43 9.40
CA LEU A 103 -8.99 6.02 9.78
C LEU A 103 -9.04 5.88 11.31
N PRO A 104 -9.71 4.83 11.84
CA PRO A 104 -9.64 4.51 13.26
C PRO A 104 -8.19 4.40 13.73
N HIS A 105 -7.92 4.84 14.97
CA HIS A 105 -6.57 4.73 15.52
C HIS A 105 -6.09 3.28 15.54
N GLY A 106 -4.91 3.03 14.96
CA GLY A 106 -4.37 1.68 14.79
C GLY A 106 -4.85 0.97 13.52
N CYS A 107 -5.60 1.65 12.65
CA CYS A 107 -5.74 1.28 11.24
C CYS A 107 -4.87 2.19 10.38
N GLY A 108 -4.57 1.74 9.16
CA GLY A 108 -3.85 2.54 8.18
C GLY A 108 -2.52 1.95 7.77
N LEU A 109 -1.61 2.81 7.34
CA LEU A 109 -0.37 2.41 6.70
C LEU A 109 0.72 2.16 7.73
N TYR A 110 1.21 0.93 7.75
CA TYR A 110 2.37 0.50 8.51
C TYR A 110 3.56 0.35 7.58
N LEU A 111 4.72 0.79 8.03
CA LEU A 111 5.98 0.39 7.38
C LEU A 111 6.38 -0.98 7.89
N LEU A 112 6.69 -1.88 6.96
CA LEU A 112 7.20 -3.20 7.30
C LEU A 112 8.72 -3.12 7.48
N ARG A 113 9.20 -3.47 8.67
CA ARG A 113 10.62 -3.66 8.95
C ARG A 113 11.05 -4.99 8.34
N VAL A 114 11.75 -4.89 7.22
CA VAL A 114 12.42 -6.04 6.60
C VAL A 114 13.87 -6.02 7.07
N ASP A 115 14.16 -6.75 8.14
CA ASP A 115 15.56 -7.00 8.52
C ASP A 115 16.23 -7.79 7.39
N GLY A 116 17.41 -7.34 6.94
CA GLY A 116 18.09 -7.95 5.78
C GLY A 116 17.38 -7.69 4.45
N TYR A 117 16.79 -6.51 4.28
CA TYR A 117 16.10 -6.09 3.06
C TYR A 117 16.94 -6.34 1.80
N GLU A 118 16.52 -7.34 1.02
CA GLU A 118 16.89 -7.49 -0.38
C GLU A 118 15.69 -7.01 -1.21
N PRO A 119 15.84 -5.97 -2.06
CA PRO A 119 14.77 -5.54 -2.95
C PRO A 119 14.31 -6.73 -3.81
N VAL A 120 13.06 -7.18 -3.63
CA VAL A 120 12.49 -8.31 -4.38
C VAL A 120 12.48 -8.03 -5.89
N SER A 121 12.33 -6.76 -6.27
CA SER A 121 12.59 -6.19 -7.58
C SER A 121 12.33 -4.69 -7.53
N THR A 122 13.23 -3.89 -8.10
CA THR A 122 13.13 -2.42 -8.12
C THR A 122 12.16 -1.91 -9.19
N GLU A 123 11.67 -2.79 -10.07
CA GLU A 123 10.69 -2.44 -11.11
C GLU A 123 9.25 -2.80 -10.73
N GLN A 124 9.03 -3.43 -9.56
CA GLN A 124 7.73 -3.96 -9.19
C GLN A 124 6.99 -3.03 -8.22
N ALA A 125 5.79 -2.63 -8.65
CA ALA A 125 4.72 -2.22 -7.75
C ALA A 125 3.70 -3.36 -7.69
N GLY A 126 3.19 -3.66 -6.50
CA GLY A 126 2.35 -4.83 -6.29
C GLY A 126 1.45 -4.69 -5.08
N ILE A 127 0.40 -5.49 -5.05
CA ILE A 127 -0.53 -5.57 -3.92
C ILE A 127 -0.77 -7.04 -3.65
N THR A 128 -0.50 -7.47 -2.42
CA THR A 128 -0.86 -8.80 -1.91
C THR A 128 -1.88 -8.62 -0.82
N LEU A 129 -3.10 -9.06 -1.05
CA LEU A 129 -4.17 -8.94 -0.06
C LEU A 129 -3.96 -9.90 1.10
N ALA A 130 -4.21 -9.40 2.31
CA ALA A 130 -4.18 -10.18 3.53
C ALA A 130 -5.62 -10.51 3.94
N TRP A 131 -5.93 -11.80 3.94
CA TRP A 131 -7.26 -12.32 4.28
C TRP A 131 -7.19 -13.15 5.55
N MET A 132 -8.22 -13.04 6.38
CA MET A 132 -8.48 -14.01 7.44
C MET A 132 -9.34 -15.14 6.88
N GLY A 133 -8.83 -16.37 6.96
CA GLY A 133 -9.56 -17.60 6.62
C GLY A 133 -10.17 -18.29 7.83
N THR A 134 -11.15 -19.16 7.60
CA THR A 134 -11.64 -20.16 8.57
C THR A 134 -10.85 -21.48 8.48
N GLU A 135 -11.10 -22.42 9.39
CA GLU A 135 -10.46 -23.76 9.39
C GLU A 135 -10.66 -24.53 8.07
N ASP A 136 -11.67 -24.18 7.28
CA ASP A 136 -11.95 -24.72 5.95
C ASP A 136 -11.16 -24.04 4.82
N GLY A 137 -10.31 -23.06 5.13
CA GLY A 137 -9.49 -22.32 4.18
C GLY A 137 -10.22 -21.25 3.37
N THR A 138 -11.50 -20.97 3.64
CA THR A 138 -12.24 -19.93 2.91
C THR A 138 -11.98 -18.52 3.47
N PRO A 139 -11.64 -17.51 2.63
CA PRO A 139 -11.45 -16.13 3.08
C PRO A 139 -12.79 -15.53 3.52
N ARG A 140 -12.91 -15.11 4.78
CA ARG A 140 -14.13 -14.45 5.29
C ARG A 140 -14.00 -12.93 5.31
N GLU A 141 -12.82 -12.42 5.62
CA GLU A 141 -12.66 -10.99 5.89
C GLU A 141 -11.30 -10.47 5.41
N CYS A 142 -11.31 -9.34 4.71
CA CYS A 142 -10.09 -8.66 4.28
C CYS A 142 -9.50 -7.90 5.45
N MET A 143 -8.32 -8.33 5.90
CA MET A 143 -7.56 -7.65 6.93
C MET A 143 -6.93 -6.37 6.38
N GLY A 144 -6.49 -6.44 5.13
CA GLY A 144 -5.77 -5.36 4.48
C GLY A 144 -4.92 -5.86 3.33
N ALA A 145 -3.77 -5.22 3.12
CA ALA A 145 -2.89 -5.59 2.02
C ALA A 145 -1.44 -5.24 2.33
N ILE A 146 -0.52 -6.07 1.85
CA ILE A 146 0.85 -5.67 1.62
C ILE A 146 0.89 -4.87 0.31
N VAL A 147 1.46 -3.68 0.36
CA VAL A 147 1.69 -2.82 -0.80
C VAL A 147 3.19 -2.73 -1.03
N TYR A 148 3.60 -3.09 -2.24
CA TYR A 148 4.99 -2.97 -2.70
C TYR A 148 5.09 -1.77 -3.64
N LEU A 149 6.11 -0.95 -3.43
CA LEU A 149 6.42 0.17 -4.31
C LEU A 149 7.94 0.27 -4.43
N HIS A 150 8.51 -0.11 -5.58
CA HIS A 150 9.95 -0.04 -5.85
C HIS A 150 10.79 -0.63 -4.70
N GLY A 151 10.35 -1.79 -4.23
CA GLY A 151 10.96 -2.52 -3.12
C GLY A 151 10.57 -2.06 -1.72
N ALA A 152 10.12 -0.82 -1.51
CA ALA A 152 9.52 -0.44 -0.23
C ALA A 152 8.26 -1.28 0.03
N THR A 153 8.18 -1.86 1.24
CA THR A 153 7.07 -2.72 1.63
C THR A 153 6.26 -2.07 2.75
N PHE A 154 4.97 -1.91 2.49
CA PHE A 154 4.01 -1.37 3.45
C PHE A 154 2.95 -2.41 3.75
N PHE A 155 2.38 -2.34 4.94
CA PHE A 155 1.18 -3.08 5.29
C PHE A 155 0.06 -2.10 5.59
N LEU A 156 -0.98 -2.09 4.77
CA LEU A 156 -2.20 -1.34 5.03
C LEU A 156 -3.16 -2.22 5.82
N LEU A 157 -3.47 -1.83 7.05
CA LEU A 157 -4.48 -2.49 7.87
C LEU A 157 -5.81 -1.75 7.80
N LEU A 158 -6.89 -2.47 7.51
CA LEU A 158 -8.23 -1.88 7.35
C LEU A 158 -9.05 -1.89 8.65
N GLN A 159 -8.81 -2.85 9.54
CA GLN A 159 -9.62 -3.03 10.75
C GLN A 159 -8.75 -3.35 11.98
N THR A 160 -9.06 -2.75 13.12
CA THR A 160 -8.22 -2.79 14.32
C THR A 160 -8.25 -4.13 15.05
N HIS A 161 -9.32 -4.92 14.96
CA HIS A 161 -9.40 -6.23 15.63
C HIS A 161 -8.36 -7.22 15.09
N PHE A 162 -7.84 -6.97 13.90
CA PHE A 162 -6.75 -7.76 13.32
C PHE A 162 -5.38 -7.45 13.94
N LEU A 163 -5.24 -6.38 14.71
CA LEU A 163 -4.00 -6.12 15.47
C LEU A 163 -3.73 -7.25 16.46
N ASP A 164 -4.77 -7.76 17.12
CA ASP A 164 -4.60 -8.84 18.10
C ASP A 164 -4.23 -10.16 17.42
N VAL A 165 -4.71 -10.37 16.19
CA VAL A 165 -4.32 -11.51 15.34
C VAL A 165 -2.84 -11.43 14.98
N LEU A 166 -2.39 -10.26 14.54
CA LEU A 166 -0.98 -10.00 14.19
C LEU A 166 -0.04 -10.13 15.40
N ARG A 167 -0.53 -9.80 16.60
CA ARG A 167 0.23 -9.96 17.86
C ARG A 167 0.33 -11.42 18.31
N THR A 168 -0.72 -12.20 18.09
CA THR A 168 -0.82 -13.56 18.67
C THR A 168 -0.20 -14.62 17.77
N ASN A 169 -0.49 -14.58 16.47
CA ASN A 169 -0.17 -15.68 15.55
C ASN A 169 0.77 -15.26 14.41
N GLY A 170 0.92 -13.96 14.17
CA GLY A 170 1.47 -13.46 12.91
C GLY A 170 0.62 -13.88 11.70
N LEU A 171 0.96 -13.36 10.53
CA LEU A 171 0.41 -13.83 9.25
C LEU A 171 1.52 -14.49 8.44
N GLY A 172 1.40 -15.80 8.23
CA GLY A 172 2.22 -16.51 7.26
C GLY A 172 1.70 -16.22 5.85
N PHE A 173 2.51 -15.60 5.00
CA PHE A 173 2.23 -15.54 3.57
C PHE A 173 2.86 -16.76 2.92
N SER A 174 2.07 -17.53 2.16
CA SER A 174 2.42 -18.86 1.66
C SER A 174 3.70 -18.92 0.82
N ASN A 175 4.27 -17.79 0.39
CA ASN A 175 5.46 -17.73 -0.46
C ASN A 175 6.60 -16.82 0.05
N SER A 176 6.45 -16.09 1.16
CA SER A 176 7.53 -15.27 1.72
C SER A 176 7.92 -15.85 3.08
N GLY A 177 9.12 -16.43 3.18
CA GLY A 177 9.58 -17.23 4.32
C GLY A 177 9.69 -16.54 5.69
N LEU A 178 9.12 -15.34 5.86
CA LEU A 178 9.01 -14.68 7.15
C LEU A 178 7.55 -14.25 7.42
N PRO A 179 6.97 -14.62 8.57
CA PRO A 179 5.64 -14.19 8.94
C PRO A 179 5.61 -12.67 9.16
N LEU A 180 4.49 -12.05 8.80
CA LEU A 180 4.18 -10.67 9.16
C LEU A 180 3.69 -10.66 10.60
N THR A 181 4.54 -10.17 11.49
CA THR A 181 4.28 -10.09 12.92
C THR A 181 4.20 -8.63 13.36
N TYR A 182 3.46 -8.37 14.43
CA TYR A 182 3.21 -7.00 14.89
C TYR A 182 4.49 -6.23 15.26
N ASP A 183 5.51 -6.89 15.79
CA ASP A 183 6.81 -6.31 16.16
C ASP A 183 7.60 -5.77 14.95
N ARG A 184 7.27 -6.23 13.74
CA ARG A 184 7.86 -5.77 12.49
C ARG A 184 7.09 -4.61 11.86
N LEU A 185 5.96 -4.22 12.44
CA LEU A 185 5.11 -3.16 11.92
C LEU A 185 5.40 -1.85 12.65
N SER A 186 5.70 -0.80 11.89
CA SER A 186 5.83 0.55 12.42
C SER A 186 4.62 1.40 12.03
N TYR A 187 3.79 1.75 13.01
CA TYR A 187 2.62 2.61 12.81
C TYR A 187 3.04 4.07 12.80
N HIS A 188 2.71 4.78 11.72
CA HIS A 188 2.94 6.22 11.54
C HIS A 188 4.33 6.71 12.02
N PRO A 189 5.44 6.08 11.56
CA PRO A 189 6.77 6.52 11.97
C PRO A 189 7.06 7.92 11.47
N LYS A 190 7.79 8.72 12.25
CA LYS A 190 8.27 10.04 11.81
C LYS A 190 9.36 9.95 10.74
N LYS A 191 10.10 8.84 10.72
CA LYS A 191 11.17 8.58 9.77
C LYS A 191 11.33 7.09 9.50
N ALA A 192 11.81 6.76 8.30
CA ALA A 192 12.25 5.43 7.92
C ALA A 192 13.55 5.53 7.14
N GLN A 193 14.42 4.53 7.33
CA GLN A 193 15.72 4.46 6.68
C GLN A 193 15.82 3.13 5.95
N ILE A 194 16.37 3.18 4.74
CA ILE A 194 16.73 2.00 3.94
C ILE A 194 18.21 2.12 3.62
N ASP A 195 18.96 1.05 3.88
CA ASP A 195 20.38 0.93 3.57
C ASP A 195 20.57 -0.28 2.65
N ASP A 196 21.45 -0.16 1.65
CA ASP A 196 21.73 -1.25 0.70
C ASP A 196 22.95 -2.11 1.09
N GLY A 197 23.57 -1.81 2.24
CA GLY A 197 24.80 -2.46 2.71
C GLY A 197 26.07 -2.07 1.94
N GLN A 198 25.96 -1.30 0.85
CA GLN A 198 27.09 -0.75 0.08
C GLN A 198 27.43 0.70 0.50
N GLY A 199 26.73 1.22 1.50
CA GLY A 199 26.91 2.56 2.04
C GLY A 199 26.06 3.62 1.35
N HIS A 200 25.08 3.22 0.54
CA HIS A 200 24.00 4.11 0.12
C HIS A 200 22.88 4.07 1.15
N THR A 201 22.28 5.23 1.40
CA THR A 201 21.19 5.37 2.37
C THR A 201 20.06 6.22 1.79
N MET A 202 18.83 5.76 1.97
CA MET A 202 17.62 6.55 1.76
C MET A 202 16.93 6.84 3.10
N LEU A 203 16.59 8.10 3.33
CA LEU A 203 15.82 8.57 4.47
C LEU A 203 14.46 9.11 4.01
N ALA A 204 13.38 8.47 4.43
CA ALA A 204 12.02 8.98 4.27
C ALA A 204 11.57 9.66 5.56
N LEU A 205 11.12 10.91 5.47
CA LEU A 205 10.61 11.71 6.58
C LEU A 205 9.11 11.93 6.40
N PHE A 206 8.32 11.56 7.39
CA PHE A 206 6.86 11.59 7.29
C PHE A 206 6.25 12.67 8.19
N ASP A 207 5.42 13.51 7.59
CA ASP A 207 4.50 14.40 8.29
C ASP A 207 3.10 13.79 8.32
N TRP A 208 2.65 13.42 9.52
CA TRP A 208 1.34 12.82 9.76
C TRP A 208 0.28 13.85 10.13
N GLY A 209 0.59 15.16 10.15
CA GLY A 209 -0.38 16.20 10.48
C GLY A 209 -1.02 16.06 11.86
N LEU A 210 -0.42 15.26 12.75
CA LEU A 210 -0.88 15.06 14.11
C LEU A 210 -0.57 16.32 14.92
N ILE A 211 -1.49 17.29 14.87
CA ILE A 211 -1.49 18.43 15.79
C ILE A 211 -1.58 17.85 17.20
N GLY A 212 -0.56 18.13 18.01
CA GLY A 212 -0.28 17.42 19.25
C GLY A 212 -1.49 17.19 20.16
N LYS A 213 -1.65 15.95 20.59
CA LYS A 213 -1.88 15.70 22.01
C LYS A 213 -0.58 15.14 22.60
N PRO A 214 0.05 15.84 23.55
CA PRO A 214 1.08 15.22 24.36
C PRO A 214 0.38 14.23 25.30
N GLN A 215 0.81 12.98 25.29
CA GLN A 215 0.59 12.03 26.37
C GLN A 215 1.81 11.12 26.43
N SER A 216 2.50 10.87 27.55
CA SER A 216 2.75 11.59 28.81
C SER A 216 3.54 10.56 29.63
N CYS A 217 4.70 10.98 30.15
CA CYS A 217 5.62 10.28 31.06
C CYS A 217 6.30 9.01 30.54
#